data_AF-A0A9C9N1P3-F1
#
_entry.id   AF-A0A9C9N1P3-F1
#
_cell.length_a   1.000
_cell.length_b   1.000
_cell.length_c   1.000
_cell.angle_alpha   90.00
_cell.angle_beta   90.00
_cell.angle_gamma   90.00
#
_symmetry.space_group_name_H-M   'P 1'
#
loop_
_entity.id
_entity.type
_entity.pdbx_description
1 polymer ?
#
loop_
_entity_poly.entity_id
_entity_poly.type
_entity_poly.pdbx_seq_one_letter_code
_entity_poly.pdbx_strand_id
1 'polypeptide(L)'
;MTGLEKIRENRKQTVLPLCWLGSDDNLQPVSALPQLLRQIDLPIVAVQAQHGRIGFSTDLSLLGAGGEDAGNVVALLPATAIEDFGDVSFMREYGLRAAYYAGAMANGIASAEMVIALGKAGLMGSFG
;
A
#
# COMPACT_ATOMS: atom_id res chain seq x y z
N MET A 1 -12.32 31.49 -26.66
CA MET A 1 -11.56 30.76 -25.65
C MET A 1 -12.54 30.03 -24.75
N THR A 2 -12.69 28.73 -24.99
CA THR A 2 -13.80 27.86 -24.60
C THR A 2 -13.68 27.43 -23.13
N GLY A 3 -14.80 27.36 -22.41
CA GLY A 3 -14.88 27.03 -20.98
C GLY A 3 -14.34 25.65 -20.55
N LEU A 4 -13.81 24.86 -21.48
CA LEU A 4 -13.11 23.60 -21.22
C LEU A 4 -11.66 23.80 -20.74
N GLU A 5 -11.02 24.94 -21.05
CA GLU A 5 -9.68 25.23 -20.53
C GLU A 5 -9.69 25.62 -19.04
N LYS A 6 -10.77 26.28 -18.57
CA LYS A 6 -10.94 26.66 -17.15
C LYS A 6 -11.16 25.46 -16.21
N ILE A 7 -11.60 24.30 -16.72
CA ILE A 7 -11.81 23.11 -15.88
C ILE A 7 -10.48 22.41 -15.54
N ARG A 8 -9.42 22.63 -16.33
CA ARG A 8 -8.08 22.12 -16.01
C ARG A 8 -7.35 22.93 -14.93
N GLU A 9 -7.75 24.17 -14.68
CA GLU A 9 -6.95 25.14 -13.94
C GLU A 9 -7.23 25.19 -12.43
N ASN A 10 -8.16 24.37 -11.91
CA ASN A 10 -8.58 24.46 -10.50
C ASN A 10 -8.50 23.16 -9.70
N ARG A 11 -7.74 22.15 -10.16
CA ARG A 11 -7.28 21.10 -9.25
C ARG A 11 -6.11 21.67 -8.45
N LYS A 12 -6.40 22.35 -7.33
CA LYS A 12 -5.41 22.55 -6.28
C LYS A 12 -4.88 21.17 -5.91
N GLN A 13 -3.71 20.85 -6.43
CA GLN A 13 -3.00 19.62 -6.12
C GLN A 13 -2.82 19.63 -4.60
N THR A 14 -3.44 18.69 -3.91
CA THR A 14 -3.36 18.63 -2.45
C THR A 14 -1.97 18.12 -2.11
N VAL A 15 -1.03 19.04 -1.96
CA VAL A 15 0.33 18.75 -1.53
C VAL A 15 0.28 18.52 -0.02
N LEU A 16 0.76 17.37 0.44
CA LEU A 16 0.96 17.11 1.86
C LEU A 16 2.06 18.05 2.36
N PRO A 17 2.04 18.52 3.63
CA PRO A 17 3.08 19.37 4.19
C PRO A 17 4.37 18.56 4.49
N LEU A 18 4.78 17.74 3.54
CA LEU A 18 5.87 16.77 3.59
C LEU A 18 6.71 16.92 2.33
N CYS A 19 8.03 16.86 2.49
CA CYS A 19 8.97 16.84 1.39
C CYS A 19 9.82 15.59 1.45
N TRP A 20 9.99 14.95 0.31
CA TRP A 20 10.85 13.80 0.14
C TRP A 20 12.30 14.25 -0.10
N LEU A 21 13.24 13.61 0.60
CA LEU A 21 14.66 13.96 0.63
C LEU A 21 15.52 13.24 -0.42
N GLY A 22 14.92 12.34 -1.21
CA GLY A 22 15.68 11.58 -2.20
C GLY A 22 15.99 12.40 -3.46
N SER A 23 16.89 11.83 -4.27
CA SER A 23 17.23 12.40 -5.57
C SER A 23 16.14 12.14 -6.61
N ASP A 24 15.82 13.14 -7.43
CA ASP A 24 14.87 13.02 -8.56
C ASP A 24 15.20 11.88 -9.53
N ASP A 25 16.47 11.49 -9.62
CA ASP A 25 16.95 10.35 -10.44
C ASP A 25 16.46 8.99 -9.94
N ASN A 26 16.15 8.88 -8.64
CA ASN A 26 15.68 7.63 -8.02
C ASN A 26 14.16 7.46 -8.15
N LEU A 27 13.44 8.50 -8.59
CA LEU A 27 12.00 8.46 -8.76
C LEU A 27 11.61 7.53 -9.91
N GLN A 28 10.78 6.55 -9.58
CA GLN A 28 10.21 5.63 -10.55
C GLN A 28 9.13 6.34 -11.38
N PRO A 29 9.05 6.07 -12.70
CA PRO A 29 8.02 6.63 -13.55
C PRO A 29 6.65 5.99 -13.28
N VAL A 30 5.58 6.61 -13.78
CA VAL A 30 4.20 6.08 -13.66
C VAL A 30 4.03 4.68 -14.27
N SER A 31 4.86 4.30 -15.24
CA SER A 31 4.84 2.96 -15.82
C SER A 31 5.27 1.86 -14.86
N ALA A 32 6.01 2.19 -13.80
CA ALA A 32 6.40 1.26 -12.73
C ALA A 32 5.35 1.13 -11.63
N LEU A 33 4.34 2.00 -11.61
CA LEU A 33 3.32 2.04 -10.55
C LEU A 33 2.57 0.71 -10.39
N PRO A 34 2.17 -0.03 -11.46
CA PRO A 34 1.53 -1.34 -11.29
C PRO A 34 2.40 -2.37 -10.57
N GLN A 35 3.72 -2.34 -10.75
CA GLN A 35 4.66 -3.22 -10.07
C GLN A 35 4.88 -2.80 -8.62
N LEU A 36 4.91 -1.49 -8.34
CA LEU A 36 5.00 -0.96 -6.98
C LEU A 36 3.73 -1.28 -6.17
N LEU A 37 2.54 -1.09 -6.76
CA LEU A 37 1.26 -1.38 -6.09
C LEU A 37 1.05 -2.86 -5.73
N ARG A 38 1.79 -3.78 -6.36
CA ARG A 38 1.77 -5.21 -6.01
C ARG A 38 2.61 -5.54 -4.78
N GLN A 39 3.51 -4.65 -4.38
CA GLN A 39 4.34 -4.76 -3.17
C GLN A 39 3.63 -4.02 -2.03
N ILE A 40 2.48 -4.56 -1.61
CA ILE A 40 1.58 -3.93 -0.64
C ILE A 40 2.24 -3.71 0.73
N ASP A 41 3.26 -4.51 1.03
CA ASP A 41 4.11 -4.44 2.22
C ASP A 41 5.14 -3.32 2.18
N LEU A 42 5.30 -2.64 1.04
CA LEU A 42 6.12 -1.45 0.91
C LEU A 42 5.25 -0.20 0.79
N PRO A 43 5.65 0.90 1.45
CA PRO A 43 4.97 2.15 1.26
C PRO A 43 5.26 2.70 -0.14
N ILE A 44 4.39 3.55 -0.66
CA ILE A 44 4.61 4.28 -1.91
C ILE A 44 4.39 5.76 -1.63
N VAL A 45 5.41 6.57 -1.87
CA VAL A 45 5.30 8.02 -1.88
C VAL A 45 5.24 8.50 -3.33
N ALA A 46 4.26 9.35 -3.63
CA ALA A 46 4.22 10.08 -4.89
C ALA A 46 4.78 11.48 -4.63
N VAL A 47 5.79 11.85 -5.42
CA VAL A 47 6.55 13.08 -5.27
C VAL A 47 6.41 13.90 -6.54
N GLN A 48 6.13 15.20 -6.39
CA GLN A 48 6.24 16.16 -7.47
C GLN A 48 7.69 16.62 -7.59
N ALA A 49 8.36 16.12 -8.62
CA ALA A 49 9.72 16.48 -9.01
C ALA A 49 9.74 17.83 -9.75
N GLN A 50 10.94 18.28 -10.12
CA GLN A 50 11.12 19.49 -10.92
C GLN A 50 10.26 19.46 -12.20
N HIS A 51 9.81 20.65 -12.66
CA HIS A 51 8.93 20.83 -13.82
C HIS A 51 7.54 20.16 -13.70
N GLY A 52 7.10 19.84 -12.47
CA GLY A 52 5.76 19.33 -12.19
C GLY A 52 5.55 17.85 -12.56
N ARG A 53 6.63 17.12 -12.92
CA ARG A 53 6.58 15.68 -13.17
C ARG A 53 6.30 14.94 -11.85
N ILE A 54 5.41 13.94 -11.88
CA ILE A 54 5.18 13.06 -10.73
C ILE A 54 6.04 11.82 -10.87
N GLY A 55 6.77 11.48 -9.81
CA GLY A 55 7.52 10.24 -9.66
C GLY A 55 7.13 9.50 -8.40
N PHE A 56 7.52 8.23 -8.31
CA PHE A 56 7.18 7.35 -7.20
C PHE A 56 8.43 6.79 -6.52
N SER A 57 8.38 6.62 -5.21
CA SER A 57 9.44 5.97 -4.45
C SER A 57 8.84 5.10 -3.34
N THR A 58 9.59 4.10 -2.89
CA THR A 58 9.27 3.32 -1.69
C THR A 58 10.05 3.77 -0.46
N ASP A 59 10.93 4.76 -0.63
CA ASP A 59 11.69 5.37 0.46
C ASP A 59 10.87 6.47 1.14
N LEU A 60 10.67 6.32 2.46
CA LEU A 60 9.96 7.28 3.32
C LEU A 60 10.90 8.27 4.02
N SER A 61 12.02 8.62 3.39
CA SER A 61 12.87 9.74 3.82
C SER A 61 12.13 11.07 3.63
N LEU A 62 11.23 11.38 4.57
CA LEU A 62 10.34 12.53 4.59
C LEU A 62 10.80 13.54 5.65
N LEU A 63 10.76 14.83 5.29
CA LEU A 63 10.85 15.95 6.23
C LEU A 63 9.54 16.73 6.25
N GLY A 64 9.28 17.40 7.38
CA GLY A 64 8.18 18.37 7.48
C GLY A 64 8.48 19.64 6.68
N ALA A 65 7.44 20.19 6.04
CA ALA A 65 7.38 21.48 5.34
C ALA A 65 8.68 21.90 4.61
N GLY A 66 8.88 21.38 3.40
CA GLY A 66 9.89 21.92 2.48
C GLY A 66 9.34 23.06 1.61
N GLY A 67 10.28 23.80 1.00
CA GLY A 67 10.01 25.01 0.22
C GLY A 67 9.34 24.73 -1.13
N GLU A 68 9.03 25.82 -1.86
CA GLU A 68 8.16 25.81 -3.04
C GLU A 68 8.64 24.91 -4.21
N ASP A 69 9.91 24.49 -4.24
CA ASP A 69 10.55 23.85 -5.41
C ASP A 69 11.19 22.47 -5.18
N ALA A 70 11.03 21.83 -4.00
CA ALA A 70 11.77 20.59 -3.69
C ALA A 70 10.90 19.45 -3.13
N GLY A 71 10.75 18.37 -3.91
CA GLY A 71 10.35 17.04 -3.40
C GLY A 71 8.97 16.97 -2.76
N ASN A 72 8.04 17.84 -3.17
CA ASN A 72 6.72 17.94 -2.56
C ASN A 72 5.95 16.61 -2.65
N VAL A 73 5.52 16.07 -1.51
CA VAL A 73 4.73 14.83 -1.49
C VAL A 73 3.29 15.14 -1.88
N VAL A 74 2.79 14.48 -2.92
CA VAL A 74 1.41 14.64 -3.41
C VAL A 74 0.48 13.54 -2.95
N ALA A 75 1.02 12.37 -2.62
CA ALA A 75 0.28 11.25 -2.03
C ALA A 75 1.21 10.31 -1.28
N LEU A 76 0.66 9.61 -0.30
CA LEU A 76 1.34 8.58 0.47
C LEU A 76 0.40 7.38 0.58
N LEU A 77 0.89 6.21 0.17
CA LEU A 77 0.30 4.91 0.44
C LEU A 77 1.16 4.22 1.51
N PRO A 78 0.64 3.93 2.70
CA PRO A 78 1.41 3.23 3.72
C PRO A 78 1.62 1.76 3.32
N ALA A 79 2.70 1.16 3.85
CA ALA A 79 2.83 -0.29 3.86
C ALA A 79 1.62 -0.88 4.60
N THR A 80 0.97 -1.86 3.99
CA THR A 80 -0.20 -2.54 4.55
C THR A 80 0.07 -4.03 4.54
N ALA A 81 0.29 -4.61 5.72
CA ALA A 81 0.55 -6.02 5.88
C ALA A 81 -0.76 -6.83 5.89
N ILE A 82 -0.69 -8.15 5.73
CA ILE A 82 -1.90 -8.99 5.75
C ILE A 82 -2.58 -8.97 7.12
N GLU A 83 -1.78 -8.78 8.17
CA GLU A 83 -2.16 -8.63 9.57
C GLU A 83 -3.01 -7.38 9.82
N ASP A 84 -2.96 -6.37 8.94
CA ASP A 84 -3.76 -5.14 9.08
C ASP A 84 -5.21 -5.34 8.62
N PHE A 85 -5.52 -6.48 7.97
CA PHE A 85 -6.86 -6.78 7.46
C PHE A 85 -7.69 -7.61 8.44
N GLY A 86 -8.85 -7.06 8.83
CA GLY A 86 -9.84 -7.74 9.66
C GLY A 86 -9.72 -7.37 11.14
N ASP A 87 -10.12 -8.30 12.02
CA ASP A 87 -10.14 -8.07 13.46
C ASP A 87 -8.87 -8.61 14.13
N VAL A 88 -8.08 -7.71 14.71
CA VAL A 88 -6.85 -8.05 15.42
C VAL A 88 -7.12 -8.92 16.65
N SER A 89 -8.28 -8.78 17.29
CA SER A 89 -8.66 -9.60 18.45
C SER A 89 -8.85 -11.07 18.06
N PHE A 90 -9.46 -11.36 16.91
CA PHE A 90 -9.60 -12.72 16.38
C PHE A 90 -8.22 -13.37 16.16
N MET A 91 -7.30 -12.65 15.53
CA MET A 91 -5.95 -13.16 15.30
C MET A 91 -5.20 -13.43 16.61
N ARG A 92 -5.32 -12.54 17.60
CA ARG A 92 -4.68 -12.69 18.92
C ARG A 92 -5.25 -13.87 19.70
N GLU A 93 -6.57 -14.04 19.69
CA GLU A 93 -7.26 -15.12 20.39
C GLU A 93 -6.83 -16.49 19.87
N TYR A 94 -6.71 -16.63 18.55
CA TYR A 94 -6.42 -17.91 17.91
C TYR A 94 -4.96 -18.10 17.46
N GLY A 95 -4.07 -17.14 17.75
CA GLY A 95 -2.64 -17.21 17.40
C GLY A 95 -2.37 -17.21 15.89
N LEU A 96 -3.11 -16.41 15.12
CA LEU A 96 -3.09 -16.40 13.66
C LEU A 96 -2.32 -15.20 13.09
N ARG A 97 -1.87 -15.32 11.84
CA ARG A 97 -1.25 -14.23 11.06
C ARG A 97 -2.23 -13.43 10.19
N ALA A 98 -3.44 -13.94 10.01
CA ALA A 98 -4.47 -13.30 9.20
C ALA A 98 -5.85 -13.59 9.77
N ALA A 99 -6.76 -12.63 9.70
CA ALA A 99 -8.16 -12.80 10.05
C ALA A 99 -8.91 -13.57 8.96
N TYR A 100 -8.55 -14.84 8.80
CA TYR A 100 -9.07 -15.73 7.76
C TYR A 100 -9.32 -17.14 8.31
N TYR A 101 -10.36 -17.78 7.80
CA TYR A 101 -10.79 -19.11 8.20
C TYR A 101 -11.16 -19.95 6.97
N ALA A 102 -10.54 -21.13 6.86
CA ALA A 102 -10.98 -22.15 5.92
C ALA A 102 -12.04 -23.06 6.56
N GLY A 103 -13.27 -22.99 6.03
CA GLY A 103 -14.41 -23.75 6.53
C GLY A 103 -14.27 -25.27 6.39
N ALA A 104 -14.93 -26.02 7.28
CA ALA A 104 -15.07 -27.46 7.17
C ALA A 104 -15.80 -27.84 5.87
N MET A 105 -15.36 -28.92 5.22
CA MET A 105 -15.94 -29.41 3.97
C MET A 105 -16.09 -30.93 4.04
N ALA A 106 -17.33 -31.41 3.99
CA ALA A 106 -17.67 -32.81 4.27
C ALA A 106 -16.86 -33.84 3.47
N ASN A 107 -16.79 -35.05 4.02
CA ASN A 107 -16.12 -36.21 3.43
C ASN A 107 -14.59 -36.04 3.32
N GLY A 108 -13.97 -35.30 4.25
CA GLY A 108 -12.52 -35.16 4.27
C GLY A 108 -11.97 -34.23 3.18
N ILE A 109 -12.82 -33.41 2.55
CA ILE A 109 -12.36 -32.39 1.58
C ILE A 109 -11.51 -31.35 2.33
N ALA A 110 -11.94 -30.98 3.54
CA ALA A 110 -11.07 -30.26 4.48
C ALA A 110 -10.17 -31.27 5.21
N SER A 111 -9.23 -31.85 4.48
CA SER A 111 -8.40 -32.97 4.95
C SER A 111 -7.46 -32.59 6.08
N ALA A 112 -6.92 -33.60 6.77
CA ALA A 112 -5.93 -33.40 7.83
C ALA A 112 -4.67 -32.68 7.27
N GLU A 113 -4.21 -33.05 6.09
CA GLU A 113 -3.08 -32.42 5.41
C GLU A 113 -3.34 -30.93 5.15
N MET A 114 -4.55 -30.57 4.70
CA MET A 114 -4.94 -29.18 4.48
C MET A 114 -4.91 -28.38 5.79
N VAL A 115 -5.54 -28.89 6.85
CA VAL A 115 -5.60 -28.19 8.14
C VAL A 115 -4.22 -28.08 8.78
N ILE A 116 -3.38 -29.11 8.66
CA ILE A 116 -1.97 -29.08 9.11
C ILE A 116 -1.17 -28.03 8.32
N ALA A 117 -1.36 -27.94 7.00
CA ALA A 117 -0.68 -26.95 6.17
C ALA A 117 -1.11 -25.52 6.54
N LEU A 118 -2.41 -25.29 6.75
CA LEU A 118 -2.95 -24.00 7.22
C LEU A 118 -2.37 -23.62 8.59
N GLY A 119 -2.39 -24.55 9.55
CA GLY A 119 -1.84 -24.30 10.89
C GLY A 119 -0.35 -23.95 10.86
N LYS A 120 0.46 -24.66 10.05
CA LYS A 120 1.89 -24.32 9.86
C LYS A 120 2.11 -22.96 9.21
N ALA A 121 1.17 -22.51 8.38
CA ALA A 121 1.18 -21.20 7.78
C ALA A 121 0.60 -20.11 8.69
N GLY A 122 0.19 -20.41 9.93
CA GLY A 122 -0.42 -19.45 10.86
C GLY A 122 -1.87 -19.08 10.53
N LEU A 123 -2.59 -19.96 9.83
CA LEU A 123 -3.97 -19.76 9.40
C LEU A 123 -4.92 -20.76 10.08
N MET A 124 -6.19 -20.39 10.23
CA MET A 124 -7.21 -21.26 10.82
C MET A 124 -7.85 -22.15 9.76
N GLY A 125 -8.05 -23.43 10.10
CA GLY A 125 -8.85 -24.37 9.32
C GLY A 125 -9.66 -25.29 10.22
N SER A 126 -10.86 -25.65 9.79
CA SER A 126 -11.67 -26.69 10.44
C SER A 126 -11.63 -27.97 9.62
N PHE A 127 -11.30 -29.08 10.27
CA PHE A 127 -11.38 -30.41 9.68
C PHE A 127 -12.85 -30.80 9.42
N GLY A 128 -13.13 -31.51 8.34
CA GLY A 128 -14.47 -31.97 7.94
C GLY A 128 -14.45 -32.92 6.75
#